data_AF-A0A9W4MXJ4-F1
#
_entry.id   AF-A0A9W4MXJ4-F1
#
_cell.length_a   1.000
_cell.length_b   1.000
_cell.length_c   1.000
_cell.angle_alpha   90.00
_cell.angle_beta   90.00
_cell.angle_gamma   90.00
#
_symmetry.space_group_name_H-M   'P 1'
#
loop_
_entity.id
_entity.type
_entity.pdbx_description
1 polymer ?
#
loop_
_entity_poly.entity_id
_entity_poly.type
_entity_poly.pdbx_seq_one_letter_code
_entity_poly.pdbx_strand_id
1 'polypeptide(L)' 'MFLQNFINKLQLDAPQPWGLFFQDSASPQMEGIEELHNNIMFYLAIIMFTVT' A
#
# COMPACT_ATOMS: atom_id res chain seq x y z
N MET A 1 34.03 3.96 -1.40
CA MET A 1 33.54 3.22 -2.60
C MET A 1 32.59 2.08 -2.23
N PHE A 2 32.90 1.26 -1.22
CA PHE A 2 32.00 0.18 -0.77
C PHE A 2 30.63 0.70 -0.24
N LEU A 3 30.64 1.76 0.59
CA LEU A 3 29.40 2.35 1.12
C LEU A 3 28.50 2.95 0.02
N GLN A 4 29.11 3.56 -1.01
CA GLN A 4 28.38 4.17 -2.14
C GLN A 4 27.58 3.13 -2.93
N ASN A 5 28.15 1.92 -3.09
CA ASN A 5 27.50 0.82 -3.81
C ASN A 5 26.31 0.22 -3.03
N PHE A 6 26.30 0.33 -1.69
CA PHE A 6 25.18 -0.12 -0.86
C PHE A 6 23.99 0.84 -0.91
N ILE A 7 24.23 2.16 -0.82
CA ILE A 7 23.17 3.18 -0.83
C ILE A 7 22.39 3.15 -2.15
N ASN A 8 23.08 2.98 -3.28
CA ASN A 8 22.45 2.90 -4.61
C ASN A 8 21.54 1.66 -4.79
N LYS A 9 21.60 0.68 -3.89
CA LYS A 9 20.82 -0.56 -3.96
C LYS A 9 19.67 -0.64 -2.95
N LEU A 10 19.50 0.37 -2.09
CA LEU A 10 18.40 0.45 -1.15
C LEU A 10 17.15 0.92 -1.89
N GLN A 11 16.26 -0.03 -2.18
CA GLN A 11 14.92 0.26 -2.69
C GLN A 11 14.02 0.63 -1.52
N LEU A 12 13.99 1.91 -1.17
CA LEU A 12 13.09 2.47 -0.16
C LEU A 12 11.73 2.71 -0.83
N ASP A 13 10.65 2.21 -0.21
CA ASP A 13 9.25 2.34 -0.67
C ASP A 13 9.07 2.04 -2.17
N ALA A 14 9.66 0.92 -2.59
CA ALA A 14 9.55 0.45 -3.97
C ALA A 14 8.42 -0.58 -4.11
N PRO A 15 7.75 -0.64 -5.27
CA PRO A 15 6.72 -1.63 -5.51
C PRO A 15 7.31 -3.05 -5.47
N GLN A 16 6.66 -3.93 -4.70
CA GLN A 16 7.04 -5.34 -4.62
C GLN A 16 6.40 -6.14 -5.76
N PRO A 17 7.10 -7.15 -6.32
CA PRO A 17 6.52 -8.02 -7.35
C PRO A 17 5.23 -8.67 -6.85
N TRP A 18 4.18 -8.66 -7.68
CA TRP A 18 2.84 -9.19 -7.34
C TRP A 18 2.13 -8.49 -6.18
N GLY A 19 2.46 -7.21 -5.92
CA GLY A 19 1.73 -6.40 -4.95
C GLY A 19 0.26 -6.18 -5.34
N LEU A 20 -0.65 -6.49 -4.42
CA LEU A 20 -2.10 -6.30 -4.59
C LEU A 20 -2.66 -5.16 -3.74
N PHE A 21 -1.89 -4.71 -2.74
CA PHE A 21 -2.29 -3.71 -1.76
C PHE A 21 -1.38 -2.48 -1.85
N PHE A 22 -1.70 -1.45 -1.07
CA PHE A 22 -0.84 -0.29 -0.90
C PHE A 22 0.50 -0.69 -0.27
N GLN A 23 1.50 0.16 -0.50
CA GLN A 23 2.80 0.05 0.17
C GLN A 23 2.70 0.57 1.60
N ASP A 24 3.71 0.24 2.42
CA ASP A 24 3.80 0.69 3.81
C ASP A 24 3.65 2.21 3.92
N SER A 25 2.88 2.67 4.91
CA SER A 25 2.62 4.10 5.09
C SER A 25 3.84 4.80 5.68
N ALA A 26 4.37 5.80 4.96
CA ALA A 26 5.47 6.64 5.42
C ALA A 26 5.02 8.01 5.97
N SER A 27 3.70 8.27 5.99
CA SER A 27 3.12 9.53 6.48
C SER A 27 1.73 9.33 7.10
N PRO A 28 1.33 10.17 8.08
CA PRO A 28 -0.01 10.10 8.68
C PRO A 28 -1.14 10.30 7.66
N GLN A 29 -0.88 11.08 6.60
CA GLN A 29 -1.84 11.28 5.52
C GLN A 29 -2.07 9.97 4.74
N MET A 30 -1.03 9.18 4.48
CA MET A 30 -1.16 7.90 3.78
C MET A 30 -1.90 6.86 4.63
N GLU A 31 -1.65 6.82 5.93
CA GLU A 31 -2.37 5.95 6.86
C GLU A 31 -3.88 6.26 6.86
N GLY A 32 -4.25 7.55 6.88
CA GLY A 32 -5.65 7.96 6.77
C GLY A 32 -6.32 7.59 5.44
N ILE A 33 -5.56 7.59 4.33
CA ILE A 33 -6.06 7.14 3.02
C ILE A 33 -6.27 5.63 3.01
N GLU A 34 -5.34 4.86 3.56
CA GLU A 34 -5.46 3.40 3.64
C GLU A 34 -6.64 2.98 4.52
N GLU A 35 -6.84 3.63 5.66
CA GLU A 35 -7.99 3.40 6.54
C GLU A 35 -9.32 3.71 5.83
N LEU A 36 -9.39 4.86 5.14
CA LEU A 36 -10.57 5.23 4.36
C LEU A 36 -10.86 4.21 3.24
N HIS A 37 -9.82 3.80 2.50
CA HIS A 37 -9.94 2.79 1.45
C HIS A 37 -10.50 1.48 1.99
N ASN A 38 -9.98 0.98 3.12
CA ASN A 38 -10.41 -0.28 3.72
C ASN A 38 -11.89 -0.21 4.16
N ASN A 39 -12.31 0.91 4.74
CA ASN A 39 -13.71 1.14 5.12
C ASN A 39 -14.65 1.12 3.90
N ILE A 40 -14.27 1.79 2.81
CA ILE A 40 -15.09 1.82 1.58
C ILE A 40 -15.16 0.43 0.94
N MET A 41 -14.02 -0.26 0.83
CA MET A 41 -13.96 -1.59 0.21
C MET A 41 -14.80 -2.63 0.94
N PHE A 42 -14.90 -2.55 2.27
CA PHE A 42 -15.79 -3.40 3.06
C PHE A 42 -17.26 -3.25 2.63
N TYR A 43 -17.77 -2.03 2.55
CA TYR A 43 -19.16 -1.80 2.13
C TYR A 43 -19.39 -2.17 0.66
N LEU A 44 -18.44 -1.88 -0.23
CA LEU A 44 -18.54 -2.26 -1.64
C LEU A 44 -18.55 -3.78 -1.83
N ALA A 45 -17.73 -4.52 -1.07
CA ALA A 45 -17.74 -5.98 -1.08
C ALA A 45 -19.10 -6.52 -0.64
N ILE A 46 -19.67 -5.99 0.44
CA ILE A 46 -21.02 -6.37 0.89
C ILE A 46 -22.03 -6.14 -0.23
N ILE A 47 -22.08 -4.94 -0.82
CA ILE A 47 -23.02 -4.63 -1.91
C ILE A 47 -22.85 -5.62 -3.07
N MET A 48 -21.61 -5.89 -3.48
CA MET A 48 -21.30 -6.80 -4.59
C MET A 48 -21.85 -8.22 -4.39
N PHE A 49 -21.79 -8.74 -3.15
CA PHE A 49 -22.24 -10.10 -2.87
C PHE A 49 -23.69 -10.21 -2.39
N THR A 50 -24.29 -9.12 -1.89
CA THR A 50 -25.66 -9.11 -1.35
C THR A 50 -26.70 -8.65 -2.37
N VAL A 51 -26.30 -7.93 -3.41
CA VAL A 51 -27.20 -7.58 -4.53
C VAL A 51 -27.44 -8.85 -5.37
N THR A 52 -28.68 -9.32 -5.38
CA THR A 52 -29.19 -10.44 -6.19
C THR A 52 -30.13 -9.97 -7.28
#